data_AF-A0A660T9G7-F1
#
_entry.id   AF-A0A660T9G7-F1
#
_cell.length_a   1.000
_cell.length_b   1.000
_cell.length_c   1.000
_cell.angle_alpha   90.00
_cell.angle_beta   90.00
_cell.angle_gamma   90.00
#
_symmetry.space_group_name_H-M   'P 1'
#
loop_
_entity.id
_entity.type
_entity.pdbx_description
1 polymer ?
#
loop_
_entity_poly.entity_id
_entity_poly.type
_entity_poly.pdbx_seq_one_letter_code
_entity_poly.pdbx_strand_id
1 'polypeptide(L)' 'MIVLGIETSCDECSASLVEDGKNVLSNRISTQIEFH' A
#
# COMPACT_ATOMS: atom_id res chain seq x y z
N MET A 1 -8.53 -14.53 -5.53
CA MET A 1 -7.27 -14.60 -4.75
C MET A 1 -7.02 -13.22 -4.16
N ILE A 2 -6.73 -13.13 -2.87
CA ILE A 2 -6.38 -11.86 -2.22
C ILE A 2 -4.86 -11.83 -2.01
N VAL A 3 -4.22 -10.76 -2.48
CA VAL A 3 -2.78 -10.52 -2.35
C VAL A 3 -2.55 -9.37 -1.38
N LEU A 4 -1.64 -9.56 -0.42
CA LEU A 4 -1.13 -8.51 0.45
C LEU A 4 0.12 -7.90 -0.18
N GLY A 5 0.05 -6.63 -0.59
CA GLY A 5 1.19 -5.86 -1.04
C GLY A 5 1.79 -5.05 0.12
N ILE A 6 3.12 -5.07 0.25
CA ILE A 6 3.88 -4.27 1.23
C ILE A 6 4.97 -3.52 0.46
N GLU A 7 5.04 -2.21 0.65
CA GLU A 7 6.05 -1.35 0.05
C GLU A 7 6.76 -0.55 1.14
N THR A 8 8.10 -0.62 1.15
CA THR A 8 8.96 -0.06 2.21
C THR A 8 10.30 0.49 1.67
N SER A 9 10.41 0.70 0.35
CA SER A 9 11.67 1.08 -0.28
C SER A 9 12.00 2.58 -0.23
N CYS A 10 11.03 3.44 0.11
CA CYS A 10 11.15 4.91 0.07
C CYS A 10 10.76 5.55 1.43
N ASP A 11 10.35 6.82 1.42
CA ASP A 11 9.91 7.62 2.57
C ASP A 11 8.47 7.29 3.02
N GLU A 12 7.76 6.47 2.26
CA GLU A 12 6.46 5.93 2.59
C GLU A 12 6.52 4.43 2.92
N CYS A 13 5.78 4.06 3.96
CA CYS A 13 5.40 2.68 4.22
C CYS A 13 3.95 2.47 3.77
N SER A 14 3.68 1.48 2.92
CA SER A 14 2.31 1.19 2.49
C SER A 14 1.94 -0.28 2.54
N ALA A 15 0.64 -0.53 2.73
CA ALA A 15 0.04 -1.85 2.73
C ALA A 15 -1.28 -1.85 1.94
N SER A 16 -1.45 -2.82 1.05
CA SER A 16 -2.65 -2.95 0.23
C SER A 16 -3.17 -4.38 0.14
N LEU A 17 -4.49 -4.51 -0.03
CA LEU A 17 -5.17 -5.77 -0.35
C LEU A 17 -5.71 -5.69 -1.77
N VAL A 18 -5.23 -6.57 -2.64
CA VAL A 18 -5.64 -6.62 -4.05
C VAL A 18 -6.32 -7.95 -4.35
N GLU A 19 -7.53 -7.90 -4.87
CA GLU A 19 -8.26 -9.05 -5.36
C GLU A 19 -7.99 -9.26 -6.85
N ASP A 20 -7.53 -10.48 -7.18
CA ASP A 20 -7.27 -10.98 -8.53
C ASP A 20 -6.37 -10.06 -9.39
N GLY A 21 -5.49 -9.30 -8.73
CA GLY A 21 -4.57 -8.35 -9.35
C GLY A 21 -5.23 -7.15 -10.02
N LYS A 22 -6.54 -6.93 -9.82
CA LYS A 22 -7.33 -5.90 -10.52
C LYS A 22 -8.06 -4.95 -9.59
N ASN A 23 -8.61 -5.47 -8.48
CA ASN A 23 -9.45 -4.70 -7.57
C ASN A 23 -8.68 -4.38 -6.28
N VAL A 24 -8.50 -3.11 -5.96
CA VAL A 24 -7.92 -2.69 -4.67
C VAL A 24 -9.04 -2.63 -3.63
N LEU A 25 -8.98 -3.53 -2.64
CA LEU A 25 -9.96 -3.59 -1.55
C LEU A 25 -9.59 -2.66 -0.39
N SER A 26 -8.29 -2.45 -0.16
CA SER A 26 -7.78 -1.56 0.87
C SER A 26 -6.39 -1.06 0.47
N ASN A 27 -6.09 0.18 0.84
CA ASN A 27 -4.77 0.78 0.68
C ASN A 27 -4.51 1.77 1.82
N ARG A 28 -3.41 1.56 2.55
CA ARG A 28 -2.95 2.47 3.61
C ARG A 28 -1.53 2.89 3.29
N ILE A 29 -1.30 4.20 3.32
CA ILE A 29 0.01 4.82 3.12
C ILE A 29 0.32 5.60 4.39
N SER A 30 1.47 5.32 4.96
CA SER A 30 2.07 6.04 6.08
C SER A 30 3.31 6.75 5.56
N THR A 31 3.19 8.04 5.28
CA THR A 31 4.33 8.88 4.91
C THR A 31 5.07 9.33 6.16
N GLN A 32 6.40 9.41 6.09
CA GLN A 32 7.21 9.95 7.17
C GLN A 32 7.30 11.49 7.16
N ILE A 33 6.59 12.18 6.25
CA ILE A 33 6.70 13.64 6.08
C ILE A 33 5.29 14.26 5.98
N GLU A 34 5.02 15.27 6.82
CA GLU A 34 3.69 15.88 6.98
C GLU A 34 3.26 16.72 5.75
N PHE A 35 4.22 17.17 4.95
CA PHE A 35 4.05 17.92 3.70
C PHE A 35 5.26 17.62 2.80
N HIS A 36 5.06 17.28 1.53
CA HIS A 36 6.16 17.24 0.55
C HIS A 36 6.88 18.59 0.46
#